data_AF-A0AAD4LL22-F1
#
_entry.id   AF-A0AAD4LL22-F1
#
_cell.length_a   1.000
_cell.length_b   1.000
_cell.length_c   1.000
_cell.angle_alpha   90.00
_cell.angle_beta   90.00
_cell.angle_gamma   90.00
#
_symmetry.space_group_name_H-M   'P 1'
#
loop_
_entity.id
_entity.type
_entity.pdbx_description
1 polymer ?
#
loop_
_entity_poly.entity_id
_entity_poly.type
_entity_poly.pdbx_seq_one_letter_code
_entity_poly.pdbx_strand_id
1 'polypeptide(L)'
;MEPPKLPNLVELTFGELGSSLTFPRSARDSERTPDWLLVSFSLPLQRLELSLISHICRQISPLLSSVRLLVVETFHRSAGNEDVVRWLDLLRVFDRVDELLIIGDACPIFARALQRVSAEMAADALPALRKLTLKPFTSESEEAITSFIDARNLAGLLAIKLNEPAVSNPG
;
A
#
# COMPACT_ATOMS: atom_id res chain seq x y z
N MET A 1 -6.11 14.51 -30.18
CA MET A 1 -6.76 14.12 -28.92
C MET A 1 -5.64 13.89 -27.92
N GLU A 2 -5.66 14.53 -26.76
CA GLU A 2 -4.81 14.09 -25.64
C GLU A 2 -5.33 12.74 -25.11
N PRO A 3 -4.45 11.82 -24.68
CA PRO A 3 -4.88 10.63 -23.97
C PRO A 3 -5.51 11.03 -22.62
N PRO A 4 -6.50 10.28 -22.10
CA PRO A 4 -7.06 10.55 -20.79
C PRO A 4 -5.95 10.47 -19.73
N LYS A 5 -5.82 11.51 -18.91
CA LYS A 5 -4.92 11.51 -17.75
C LYS A 5 -5.28 10.34 -16.83
N LEU A 6 -4.39 9.34 -16.77
CA LEU A 6 -4.48 8.30 -15.76
C LEU A 6 -4.05 8.86 -14.40
N PRO A 7 -4.70 8.51 -13.29
CA PRO A 7 -4.46 9.18 -12.02
C PRO A 7 -3.49 8.42 -11.09
N ASN A 8 -3.04 9.07 -10.02
CA ASN A 8 -1.79 8.76 -9.30
C ASN A 8 -1.92 8.18 -7.86
N LEU A 9 -3.06 7.65 -7.44
CA LEU A 9 -3.29 7.14 -6.06
C LEU A 9 -4.09 5.83 -6.08
N VAL A 10 -3.90 4.93 -5.13
CA VAL A 10 -4.78 3.80 -4.82
C VAL A 10 -4.98 3.75 -3.31
N GLU A 11 -6.13 3.27 -2.85
CA GLU A 11 -6.40 2.93 -1.45
C GLU A 11 -7.05 1.56 -1.42
N LEU A 12 -6.57 0.63 -0.60
CA LEU A 12 -7.03 -0.75 -0.46
C LEU A 12 -7.75 -0.94 0.87
N THR A 13 -9.08 -0.85 0.91
CA THR A 13 -9.89 -0.97 2.14
C THR A 13 -10.48 -2.38 2.30
N PHE A 14 -10.43 -2.93 3.52
CA PHE A 14 -10.94 -4.28 3.84
C PHE A 14 -11.86 -4.27 5.06
N GLY A 15 -13.12 -4.69 4.90
CA GLY A 15 -14.16 -4.57 5.93
C GLY A 15 -15.12 -5.77 6.02
N GLU A 16 -16.01 -5.72 7.02
CA GLU A 16 -16.85 -6.85 7.44
C GLU A 16 -17.96 -7.19 6.43
N LEU A 17 -18.60 -6.15 5.89
CA LEU A 17 -19.63 -6.24 4.86
C LEU A 17 -19.04 -6.34 3.44
N GLY A 18 -17.73 -6.61 3.34
CA GLY A 18 -16.90 -6.27 2.18
C GLY A 18 -16.29 -4.87 2.32
N SER A 19 -16.16 -4.13 1.21
CA SER A 19 -15.74 -2.72 1.11
C SER A 19 -16.21 -2.15 -0.26
N SER A 20 -15.48 -1.25 -0.92
CA SER A 20 -15.77 -0.82 -2.31
C SER A 20 -14.49 -0.38 -3.05
N LEU A 21 -14.16 -0.97 -4.22
CA LEU A 21 -13.12 -0.47 -5.16
C LEU A 21 -13.52 0.90 -5.70
N THR A 22 -13.21 1.94 -4.93
CA THR A 22 -13.82 3.28 -5.08
C THR A 22 -12.92 4.21 -5.87
N PHE A 23 -13.40 4.73 -7.00
CA PHE A 23 -12.76 5.80 -7.78
C PHE A 23 -13.59 7.10 -7.70
N PRO A 24 -13.23 8.11 -6.89
CA PRO A 24 -14.02 9.34 -6.79
C PRO A 24 -13.76 10.28 -7.98
N ARG A 25 -14.83 10.89 -8.47
CA ARG A 25 -14.77 11.78 -9.64
C ARG A 25 -14.59 13.23 -9.20
N SER A 26 -13.65 13.94 -9.83
CA SER A 26 -13.36 15.36 -9.56
C SER A 26 -14.64 16.22 -9.55
N ALA A 27 -14.96 16.78 -8.38
CA ALA A 27 -15.70 18.02 -8.32
C ALA A 27 -14.73 19.16 -8.69
N ARG A 28 -15.07 19.92 -9.73
CA ARG A 28 -14.33 21.13 -10.08
C ARG A 28 -14.64 22.20 -9.03
N ASP A 29 -13.72 22.46 -8.11
CA ASP A 29 -13.10 23.78 -7.97
C ASP A 29 -12.03 23.86 -6.86
N SER A 30 -11.19 24.89 -6.95
CA SER A 30 -10.25 25.37 -5.92
C SER A 30 -9.02 24.49 -5.59
N GLU A 31 -8.01 24.62 -6.46
CA GLU A 31 -6.57 24.70 -6.13
C GLU A 31 -5.87 23.57 -5.34
N ARG A 32 -4.93 22.89 -6.03
CA ARG A 32 -3.86 22.02 -5.50
C ARG A 32 -4.24 20.66 -4.90
N THR A 33 -5.23 19.97 -5.47
CA THR A 33 -5.33 18.50 -5.33
C THR A 33 -4.73 17.81 -6.57
N PRO A 34 -3.91 16.75 -6.42
CA PRO A 34 -3.32 16.06 -7.57
C PRO A 34 -4.36 15.25 -8.37
N ASP A 35 -4.01 14.81 -9.59
CA ASP A 35 -4.84 13.86 -10.34
C ASP A 35 -4.72 12.45 -9.68
N TRP A 36 -5.74 11.92 -9.00
CA TRP A 36 -5.61 10.72 -8.14
C TRP A 36 -6.76 9.70 -8.30
N LEU A 37 -6.50 8.37 -8.16
CA LEU A 37 -7.33 7.30 -8.75
C LEU A 37 -8.24 6.60 -7.73
N LEU A 38 -7.66 6.02 -6.66
CA LEU A 38 -8.30 5.24 -5.60
C LEU A 38 -8.88 3.89 -6.11
N VAL A 39 -8.47 2.76 -5.51
CA VAL A 39 -8.73 1.37 -6.00
C VAL A 39 -8.79 0.42 -4.81
N SER A 40 -9.90 0.43 -4.07
CA SER A 40 -10.12 -0.45 -2.91
C SER A 40 -10.63 -1.85 -3.34
N PHE A 41 -11.22 -2.69 -2.50
CA PHE A 41 -11.83 -3.97 -2.93
C PHE A 41 -13.16 -4.19 -2.21
N SER A 42 -13.86 -5.30 -2.47
CA SER A 42 -15.00 -5.71 -1.65
C SER A 42 -15.14 -7.22 -1.55
N LEU A 43 -14.62 -7.80 -0.47
CA LEU A 43 -14.69 -9.23 -0.18
C LEU A 43 -14.84 -9.44 1.34
N PRO A 44 -15.66 -10.42 1.81
CA PRO A 44 -15.70 -10.79 3.22
C PRO A 44 -14.34 -11.34 3.67
N LEU A 45 -13.81 -10.91 4.82
CA LEU A 45 -12.46 -11.34 5.24
C LEU A 45 -12.27 -12.85 5.39
N GLN A 46 -13.34 -13.58 5.74
CA GLN A 46 -13.33 -15.05 5.81
C GLN A 46 -13.07 -15.74 4.46
N ARG A 47 -13.08 -14.98 3.35
CA ARG A 47 -12.78 -15.42 1.98
C ARG A 47 -11.90 -14.43 1.22
N LEU A 48 -11.04 -13.68 1.92
CA LEU A 48 -10.12 -12.73 1.28
C LEU A 48 -8.97 -13.49 0.59
N GLU A 49 -9.25 -14.05 -0.58
CA GLU A 49 -8.22 -14.59 -1.45
C GLU A 49 -7.36 -13.44 -2.02
N LEU A 50 -6.25 -13.13 -1.34
CA LEU A 50 -5.22 -12.21 -1.85
C LEU A 50 -4.70 -12.63 -3.24
N SER A 51 -4.78 -13.92 -3.57
CA SER A 51 -4.56 -14.46 -4.93
C SER A 51 -5.53 -13.88 -5.96
N LEU A 52 -6.83 -13.80 -5.65
CA LEU A 52 -7.85 -13.20 -6.53
C LEU A 52 -7.64 -11.69 -6.68
N ILE A 53 -7.29 -11.00 -5.59
CA ILE A 53 -6.98 -9.57 -5.62
C ILE A 53 -5.72 -9.30 -6.46
N SER A 54 -4.62 -10.03 -6.21
CA SER A 54 -3.40 -9.92 -7.01
C SER A 54 -3.67 -10.26 -8.49
N HIS A 55 -4.52 -11.25 -8.77
CA HIS A 55 -4.95 -11.55 -10.15
C HIS A 55 -5.70 -10.36 -10.78
N ILE A 56 -6.70 -9.78 -10.11
CA ILE A 56 -7.45 -8.62 -10.62
C ILE A 56 -6.51 -7.44 -10.83
N CYS A 57 -5.66 -7.11 -9.85
CA CYS A 57 -4.65 -6.06 -9.96
C CYS A 57 -3.73 -6.28 -11.17
N ARG A 58 -3.29 -7.52 -11.45
CA ARG A 58 -2.47 -7.85 -12.64
C ARG A 58 -3.23 -7.60 -13.93
N GLN A 59 -4.52 -7.96 -14.02
CA GLN A 59 -5.36 -7.68 -15.20
C GLN A 59 -5.52 -6.17 -15.45
N ILE A 60 -5.63 -5.35 -14.40
CA ILE A 60 -5.74 -3.89 -14.51
C ILE A 60 -4.39 -3.15 -14.41
N SER A 61 -3.26 -3.87 -14.35
CA SER A 61 -1.93 -3.28 -14.11
C SER A 61 -1.51 -2.16 -15.07
N PRO A 62 -1.92 -2.12 -16.37
CA PRO A 62 -1.63 -0.96 -17.22
C PRO A 62 -2.24 0.34 -16.69
N LEU A 63 -3.42 0.26 -16.05
CA LEU A 63 -4.10 1.39 -15.40
C LEU A 63 -3.48 1.74 -14.05
N LEU A 64 -2.84 0.77 -13.38
CA LEU A 64 -2.12 0.98 -12.12
C LEU A 64 -0.71 1.56 -12.33
N SER A 65 -0.17 1.53 -13.55
CA SER A 65 1.19 2.02 -13.87
C SER A 65 1.40 3.54 -13.68
N SER A 66 0.33 4.31 -13.46
CA SER A 66 0.41 5.73 -13.07
C SER A 66 0.37 5.96 -11.55
N VAL A 67 0.11 4.92 -10.76
CA VAL A 67 -0.13 5.02 -9.32
C VAL A 67 1.17 5.28 -8.58
N ARG A 68 1.16 6.31 -7.72
CA ARG A 68 2.28 6.78 -6.90
C ARG A 68 1.97 6.65 -5.42
N LEU A 69 0.82 7.20 -5.02
CA LEU A 69 0.05 6.93 -3.82
C LEU A 69 -0.41 5.45 -3.71
N LEU A 70 -0.03 4.68 -2.70
CA LEU A 70 -0.79 3.48 -2.28
C LEU A 70 -1.16 3.58 -0.80
N VAL A 71 -2.45 3.51 -0.50
CA VAL A 71 -3.00 3.40 0.86
C VAL A 71 -3.51 1.97 1.06
N VAL A 72 -3.39 1.41 2.26
CA VAL A 72 -3.93 0.08 2.61
C VAL A 72 -4.54 0.14 4.00
N GLU A 73 -5.85 -0.09 4.12
CA GLU A 73 -6.58 -0.04 5.38
C GLU A 73 -7.35 -1.34 5.60
N THR A 74 -7.16 -2.00 6.75
CA THR A 74 -8.06 -3.09 7.16
C THR A 74 -8.76 -2.72 8.46
N PHE A 75 -10.07 -3.03 8.52
CA PHE A 75 -10.90 -2.88 9.71
C PHE A 75 -11.00 -4.17 10.54
N HIS A 76 -10.11 -5.13 10.26
CA HIS A 76 -10.17 -6.48 10.80
C HIS A 76 -8.78 -7.06 11.06
N ARG A 77 -8.66 -7.67 12.24
CA ARG A 77 -7.50 -8.48 12.64
C ARG A 77 -7.48 -9.81 11.88
N SER A 78 -6.66 -9.92 10.84
CA SER A 78 -6.37 -11.24 10.25
C SER A 78 -5.64 -12.10 11.30
N ALA A 79 -6.14 -13.30 11.57
CA ALA A 79 -5.66 -14.14 12.68
C ALA A 79 -4.39 -14.96 12.36
N GLY A 80 -3.79 -14.81 11.16
CA GLY A 80 -2.76 -15.72 10.65
C GLY A 80 -1.41 -15.05 10.32
N ASN A 81 -0.32 -15.82 10.45
CA ASN A 81 1.02 -15.46 9.98
C ASN A 81 1.26 -15.79 8.48
N GLU A 82 0.26 -16.35 7.78
CA GLU A 82 0.44 -17.02 6.49
C GLU A 82 0.38 -16.08 5.26
N ASP A 83 -0.04 -14.82 5.42
CA ASP A 83 -0.29 -13.92 4.30
C ASP A 83 0.89 -13.00 3.91
N VAL A 84 2.03 -13.05 4.60
CA VAL A 84 3.21 -12.19 4.32
C VAL A 84 3.63 -12.22 2.84
N VAL A 85 3.81 -13.41 2.27
CA VAL A 85 4.22 -13.58 0.86
C VAL A 85 3.15 -13.04 -0.09
N ARG A 86 1.88 -13.24 0.25
CA ARG A 86 0.73 -12.83 -0.57
C ARG A 86 0.53 -11.31 -0.59
N TRP A 87 0.78 -10.62 0.53
CA TRP A 87 0.81 -9.16 0.57
C TRP A 87 1.95 -8.60 -0.30
N LEU A 88 3.13 -9.19 -0.25
CA LEU A 88 4.24 -8.78 -1.13
C LEU A 88 3.95 -9.08 -2.61
N ASP A 89 3.29 -10.20 -2.93
CA ASP A 89 2.82 -10.53 -4.29
C ASP A 89 1.68 -9.63 -4.81
N LEU A 90 0.95 -8.96 -3.92
CA LEU A 90 0.03 -7.89 -4.27
C LEU A 90 0.80 -6.58 -4.53
N LEU A 91 1.74 -6.22 -3.65
CA LEU A 91 2.57 -5.01 -3.78
C LEU A 91 3.46 -5.02 -5.03
N ARG A 92 3.95 -6.18 -5.47
CA ARG A 92 4.70 -6.38 -6.74
C ARG A 92 3.97 -5.86 -7.99
N VAL A 93 2.64 -5.71 -7.96
CA VAL A 93 1.85 -5.19 -9.09
C VAL A 93 1.96 -3.66 -9.21
N PHE A 94 2.45 -2.98 -8.18
CA PHE A 94 2.51 -1.52 -8.08
C PHE A 94 3.96 -1.02 -8.23
N ASP A 95 4.58 -1.29 -9.39
CA ASP A 95 5.99 -0.98 -9.68
C ASP A 95 6.36 0.51 -9.49
N ARG A 96 5.41 1.40 -9.78
CA ARG A 96 5.57 2.86 -9.80
C ARG A 96 5.22 3.59 -8.50
N VAL A 97 4.73 2.87 -7.49
CA VAL A 97 4.34 3.46 -6.20
C VAL A 97 5.57 4.02 -5.50
N ASP A 98 5.54 5.34 -5.25
CA ASP A 98 6.60 6.08 -4.56
C ASP A 98 6.25 6.41 -3.10
N GLU A 99 4.98 6.29 -2.69
CA GLU A 99 4.55 6.39 -1.29
C GLU A 99 3.56 5.27 -0.90
N LEU A 100 3.80 4.60 0.22
CA LEU A 100 2.92 3.57 0.79
C LEU A 100 2.49 3.96 2.20
N LEU A 101 1.18 4.05 2.42
CA LEU A 101 0.54 4.32 3.70
C LEU A 101 -0.32 3.12 4.10
N ILE A 102 -0.09 2.53 5.26
CA ILE A 102 -0.91 1.45 5.80
C ILE A 102 -1.58 1.92 7.08
N ILE A 103 -2.87 1.61 7.25
CA ILE A 103 -3.77 2.15 8.27
C ILE A 103 -4.55 1.01 8.94
N GLY A 104 -4.86 1.18 10.23
CA GLY A 104 -5.74 0.30 10.99
C GLY A 104 -5.09 -1.05 11.33
N ASP A 105 -5.92 -2.10 11.35
CA ASP A 105 -5.51 -3.46 11.72
C ASP A 105 -4.55 -4.11 10.70
N ALA A 106 -4.29 -3.44 9.57
CA ALA A 106 -3.32 -3.88 8.56
C ALA A 106 -1.88 -3.73 9.06
N CYS A 107 -1.61 -2.75 9.94
CA CYS A 107 -0.25 -2.35 10.30
C CYS A 107 0.59 -3.49 10.91
N PRO A 108 0.10 -4.32 11.86
CA PRO A 108 0.88 -5.42 12.41
C PRO A 108 1.20 -6.52 11.37
N ILE A 109 0.31 -6.74 10.40
CA ILE A 109 0.49 -7.74 9.34
C ILE A 109 1.59 -7.27 8.39
N PHE A 110 1.51 -6.00 7.96
CA PHE A 110 2.53 -5.40 7.10
C PHE A 110 3.86 -5.21 7.81
N ALA A 111 3.88 -4.86 9.10
CA ALA A 111 5.12 -4.78 9.88
C ALA A 111 5.85 -6.15 9.88
N ARG A 112 5.15 -7.24 10.20
CA ARG A 112 5.71 -8.60 10.10
C ARG A 112 6.10 -9.01 8.69
N ALA A 113 5.42 -8.47 7.66
CA ALA A 113 5.80 -8.73 6.28
C ALA A 113 7.12 -8.03 5.92
N LEU A 114 7.23 -6.74 6.25
CA LEU A 114 8.39 -5.88 6.02
C LEU A 114 9.65 -6.42 6.75
N GLN A 115 9.51 -6.90 8.00
CA GLN A 115 10.58 -7.58 8.75
C GLN A 115 11.13 -8.84 8.05
N ARG A 116 10.36 -9.47 7.16
CA ARG A 116 10.70 -10.74 6.49
C ARG A 116 11.09 -10.58 5.03
N VAL A 117 11.18 -9.34 4.54
CA VAL A 117 11.62 -9.04 3.17
C VAL A 117 13.14 -9.25 3.07
N SER A 118 13.58 -10.12 2.17
CA SER A 118 15.00 -10.20 1.76
C SER A 118 15.34 -9.12 0.73
N ALA A 119 16.62 -8.90 0.44
CA ALA A 119 17.04 -7.93 -0.57
C ALA A 119 16.45 -8.23 -1.97
N GLU A 120 16.36 -9.51 -2.35
CA GLU A 120 15.74 -9.95 -3.60
C GLU A 120 14.25 -9.63 -3.63
N MET A 121 13.54 -9.90 -2.51
CA MET A 121 12.12 -9.56 -2.38
C MET A 121 11.89 -8.05 -2.40
N ALA A 122 12.82 -7.25 -1.85
CA ALA A 122 12.78 -5.79 -1.87
C ALA A 122 12.98 -5.20 -3.27
N ALA A 123 13.80 -5.85 -4.12
CA ALA A 123 13.99 -5.49 -5.52
C ALA A 123 12.70 -5.66 -6.35
N ASP A 124 11.96 -6.75 -6.10
CA ASP A 124 10.70 -7.02 -6.80
C ASP A 124 9.51 -6.20 -6.26
N ALA A 125 9.45 -5.96 -4.95
CA ALA A 125 8.30 -5.34 -4.29
C ALA A 125 8.49 -3.82 -4.11
N LEU A 126 7.71 -3.04 -4.85
CA LEU A 126 7.69 -1.57 -4.82
C LEU A 126 9.07 -0.94 -5.11
N PRO A 127 9.70 -1.23 -6.26
CA PRO A 127 11.04 -0.70 -6.57
C PRO A 127 11.09 0.83 -6.51
N ALA A 128 10.03 1.54 -6.93
CA ALA A 128 9.95 3.00 -6.90
C ALA A 128 9.76 3.63 -5.50
N LEU A 129 9.55 2.83 -4.43
CA LEU A 129 9.14 3.35 -3.13
C LEU A 129 10.18 4.29 -2.49
N ARG A 130 9.70 5.46 -2.05
CA ARG A 130 10.47 6.55 -1.42
C ARG A 130 9.91 6.99 -0.09
N LYS A 131 8.69 6.60 0.27
CA LYS A 131 8.05 6.97 1.53
C LYS A 131 7.16 5.82 2.01
N LEU A 132 7.28 5.48 3.29
CA LEU A 132 6.52 4.41 3.92
C LEU A 132 5.97 4.93 5.25
N THR A 133 4.72 4.58 5.58
CA THR A 133 4.04 5.04 6.79
C THR A 133 3.08 3.97 7.28
N LEU A 134 3.18 3.60 8.57
CA LEU A 134 2.26 2.68 9.25
C LEU A 134 1.48 3.47 10.31
N LYS A 135 0.15 3.28 10.41
CA LYS A 135 -0.75 4.00 11.34
C LYS A 135 -1.77 3.04 11.99
N PRO A 136 -1.67 2.71 13.29
CA PRO A 136 -0.80 3.34 14.28
C PRO A 136 0.68 3.00 14.07
N PHE A 137 1.54 3.98 14.34
CA PHE A 137 2.99 3.78 14.36
C PHE A 137 3.38 3.23 15.74
N THR A 138 4.02 2.07 15.77
CA THR A 138 4.45 1.36 16.98
C THR A 138 5.95 1.08 16.93
N SER A 139 6.57 0.66 18.04
CA SER A 139 7.97 0.21 18.04
C SER A 139 8.21 -0.97 17.09
N GLU A 140 7.25 -1.92 17.01
CA GLU A 140 7.27 -3.00 16.01
C GLU A 140 7.23 -2.45 14.57
N SER A 141 6.50 -1.35 14.34
CA SER A 141 6.43 -0.68 13.03
C SER A 141 7.75 -0.02 12.66
N GLU A 142 8.43 0.60 13.62
CA GLU A 142 9.74 1.24 13.44
C GLU A 142 10.83 0.22 13.10
N GLU A 143 10.91 -0.88 13.86
CA GLU A 143 11.82 -2.00 13.60
C GLU A 143 11.54 -2.64 12.22
N ALA A 144 10.26 -2.81 11.87
CA ALA A 144 9.86 -3.36 10.58
C ALA A 144 10.25 -2.48 9.38
N ILE A 145 10.03 -1.17 9.47
CA ILE A 145 10.42 -0.26 8.40
C ILE A 145 11.94 -0.17 8.30
N THR A 146 12.66 -0.16 9.43
CA THR A 146 14.13 -0.17 9.45
C THR A 146 14.69 -1.41 8.76
N SER A 147 14.20 -2.60 9.13
CA SER A 147 14.58 -3.88 8.50
C SER A 147 14.35 -3.88 6.99
N PHE A 148 13.22 -3.32 6.54
CA PHE A 148 12.90 -3.20 5.11
C PHE A 148 13.76 -2.15 4.38
N ILE A 149 14.11 -1.05 5.04
CA ILE A 149 15.06 -0.06 4.49
C ILE A 149 16.42 -0.70 4.28
N ASP A 150 16.90 -1.50 5.24
CA ASP A 150 18.18 -2.21 5.11
C ASP A 150 18.15 -3.24 3.97
N ALA A 151 17.07 -4.03 3.85
CA ALA A 151 16.87 -4.94 2.72
C ALA A 151 16.89 -4.21 1.36
N ARG A 152 16.26 -3.03 1.27
CA ARG A 152 16.28 -2.18 0.06
C ARG A 152 17.66 -1.60 -0.23
N ASN A 153 18.40 -1.17 0.79
CA ASN A 153 19.76 -0.65 0.64
C ASN A 153 20.70 -1.75 0.12
N LEU A 154 20.58 -2.98 0.65
CA LEU A 154 21.31 -4.16 0.16
C LEU A 154 20.95 -4.51 -1.30
N ALA A 155 19.70 -4.26 -1.71
CA ALA A 155 19.25 -4.41 -3.10
C ALA A 155 19.68 -3.25 -4.04
N GLY A 156 20.38 -2.23 -3.53
CA GLY A 156 20.81 -1.06 -4.31
C GLY A 156 19.68 -0.08 -4.68
N LEU A 157 18.56 -0.12 -3.96
CA LEU A 157 17.39 0.74 -4.21
C LEU A 157 17.51 2.10 -3.53
N LEU A 158 16.63 3.03 -3.93
CA LEU A 158 16.60 4.38 -3.35
C LEU A 158 16.13 4.36 -1.88
N ALA A 159 16.76 5.22 -1.07
CA ALA A 159 16.43 5.42 0.33
C ALA A 159 14.98 5.88 0.53
N ILE A 160 14.31 5.29 1.51
CA ILE A 160 12.95 5.67 1.94
C ILE A 160 13.04 6.74 3.02
N LYS A 161 12.20 7.76 2.90
CA LYS A 161 11.89 8.68 3.99
C LYS A 161 10.83 8.07 4.89
N LEU A 162 11.18 7.86 6.15
CA LEU A 162 10.21 7.71 7.23
C LEU A 162 9.42 9.01 7.36
N ASN A 163 8.10 8.89 7.38
CA ASN A 163 7.23 10.02 7.70
C ASN A 163 6.62 9.74 9.07
N GLU A 164 7.22 10.35 10.10
CA GLU A 164 6.62 10.34 11.44
C GLU A 164 5.17 10.86 11.35
N PRO A 165 4.22 10.26 12.09
CA PRO A 165 2.87 10.81 12.14
C PRO A 165 2.97 12.20 12.77
N ALA A 166 2.50 13.23 12.05
CA ALA A 166 2.36 14.56 12.61
C ALA A 166 1.55 14.45 13.91
N VAL A 167 2.19 14.77 15.04
CA VAL A 167 1.62 14.63 16.38
C VAL A 167 0.34 15.46 16.42
N SER A 168 -0.79 14.75 16.35
CA SER A 168 -2.10 15.38 16.47
C SER A 168 -2.28 15.70 17.94
N ASN A 169 -2.02 16.96 18.31
CA ASN A 169 -2.27 17.46 19.66
C ASN A 169 -3.70 17.09 20.06
N PRO A 170 -3.91 16.36 21.17
CA PRO A 170 -5.24 16.24 21.74
C PRO A 170 -5.61 17.62 22.32
N GLY A 171 -6.63 18.23 21.72
CA GLY A 171 -7.36 19.37 22.28
C GLY A 171 -8.59 18.90 23.04
#